data_AF-A0A956C3C8-F1
#
_entry.id   AF-A0A956C3C8-F1
#
_cell.length_a   1.000
_cell.length_b   1.000
_cell.length_c   1.000
_cell.angle_alpha   90.00
_cell.angle_beta   90.00
_cell.angle_gamma   90.00
#
_symmetry.space_group_name_H-M   'P 1'
#
loop_
_entity.id
_entity.type
_entity.pdbx_description
1 polymer ?
#
loop_
_entity_poly.entity_id
_entity_poly.type
_entity_poly.pdbx_seq_one_letter_code
_entity_poly.pdbx_strand_id
1 'polypeptide(L)'
;MKRRRVCLGCRSLLADGEACARGRGHEVVSLDTDQGRARLDDEVWGPDSRARKLRQAARAGAGGGTFGGLLDGCGGLDGCDVGGDLGSVVAGIVIVIVFAIVAVVLYWLVKMIIRLVREALDRPVPHGALLPAPGRRNKKRVSGVVRGGTRVPSPWGGSAPLGYALALFAKRVVGGGAVLRDAMVGELEVALDDGRVMRVPAGRAWVHGTLGPVDGASQALASLVGEGDEGEGGRKLVPVKEARALTIEPGDRVDVLCEVETRADAAQAGAYRQNAGVVVPTGVPVLRVRKAKVDRVRVSVEGDGEAPESLAATQLGDEVDDVEEQRRAR
;
A
#
# COMPACT_ATOMS: atom_id res chain seq x y z
N MET A 1 -22.84 -8.77 0.89
CA MET A 1 -22.11 -9.92 1.49
C MET A 1 -20.82 -9.40 2.09
N LYS A 2 -20.53 -9.71 3.36
CA LYS A 2 -19.27 -9.28 4.01
C LYS A 2 -18.14 -10.17 3.48
N ARG A 3 -17.08 -9.58 2.93
CA ARG A 3 -15.90 -10.30 2.45
C ARG A 3 -14.91 -10.41 3.61
N ARG A 4 -14.92 -11.54 4.30
CA ARG A 4 -14.14 -11.75 5.52
C ARG A 4 -12.94 -12.66 5.31
N ARG A 5 -12.61 -13.04 4.08
CA ARG A 5 -11.42 -13.86 3.78
C ARG A 5 -10.36 -13.04 3.07
N VAL A 6 -9.10 -13.24 3.45
CA VAL A 6 -7.94 -12.54 2.86
C VAL A 6 -6.91 -13.55 2.38
N CYS A 7 -6.44 -13.36 1.15
CA CYS A 7 -5.25 -14.07 0.68
C CYS A 7 -3.99 -13.42 1.26
N LEU A 8 -3.15 -14.18 1.97
CA LEU A 8 -1.95 -13.65 2.63
C LEU A 8 -0.92 -13.10 1.62
N GLY A 9 -0.71 -13.79 0.49
CA GLY A 9 0.29 -13.36 -0.51
C GLY A 9 -0.12 -12.13 -1.34
N CYS A 10 -1.37 -12.06 -1.78
CA CYS A 10 -1.87 -10.96 -2.65
C CYS A 10 -2.61 -9.85 -1.89
N ARG A 11 -2.89 -10.06 -0.59
CA ARG A 11 -3.70 -9.21 0.30
C ARG A 11 -5.08 -8.87 -0.25
N SER A 12 -5.67 -9.80 -0.98
CA SER A 12 -6.94 -9.55 -1.65
C SER A 12 -8.10 -10.11 -0.83
N LEU A 13 -9.15 -9.31 -0.71
CA LEU A 13 -10.40 -9.74 -0.08
C LEU A 13 -11.16 -10.71 -0.99
N LEU A 14 -11.74 -11.71 -0.34
CA LEU A 14 -12.41 -12.86 -0.94
C LEU A 14 -13.73 -13.10 -0.21
N ALA A 15 -14.72 -13.60 -0.96
CA ALA A 15 -15.95 -14.11 -0.37
C ALA A 15 -15.70 -15.47 0.31
N ASP A 16 -16.66 -15.92 1.12
CA ASP A 16 -16.57 -17.24 1.75
C ASP A 16 -16.58 -18.36 0.71
N GLY A 17 -15.62 -19.28 0.83
CA GLY A 17 -15.44 -20.39 -0.10
C GLY A 17 -14.72 -20.01 -1.40
N GLU A 18 -14.39 -18.73 -1.62
CA GLU A 18 -13.68 -18.30 -2.81
C GLU A 18 -12.17 -18.61 -2.72
N ALA A 19 -11.62 -19.19 -3.79
CA ALA A 19 -10.18 -19.42 -3.92
C ALA A 19 -9.45 -18.19 -4.49
N CYS A 20 -8.16 -18.05 -4.15
CA CYS A 20 -7.35 -17.00 -4.77
C CYS A 20 -7.16 -17.26 -6.27
N ALA A 21 -7.34 -16.22 -7.10
CA ALA A 21 -7.24 -16.31 -8.56
C ALA A 21 -5.83 -16.68 -9.09
N ARG A 22 -4.78 -16.58 -8.26
CA ARG A 22 -3.42 -17.04 -8.63
C ARG A 22 -3.26 -18.56 -8.59
N GLY A 23 -4.20 -19.29 -8.00
CA GLY A 23 -4.19 -20.76 -7.97
C GLY A 23 -3.61 -21.38 -6.69
N ARG A 24 -3.20 -22.66 -6.81
CA ARG A 24 -2.72 -23.49 -5.70
C ARG A 24 -1.39 -22.95 -5.17
N GLY A 25 -1.30 -22.74 -3.85
CA GLY A 25 -0.13 -22.15 -3.18
C GLY A 25 -0.40 -20.79 -2.51
N HIS A 26 -1.57 -20.20 -2.76
CA HIS A 26 -2.01 -19.00 -2.04
C HIS A 26 -2.85 -19.37 -0.82
N GLU A 27 -2.30 -19.14 0.37
CA GLU A 27 -3.03 -19.32 1.61
C GLU A 27 -4.11 -18.23 1.77
N VAL A 28 -5.31 -18.65 2.13
CA VAL A 28 -6.48 -17.80 2.34
C VAL A 28 -6.99 -18.03 3.76
N VAL A 29 -6.92 -16.99 4.58
CA VAL A 29 -7.35 -17.01 5.98
C VAL A 29 -8.69 -16.28 6.14
N SER A 30 -9.44 -16.61 7.20
CA SER A 30 -10.64 -15.88 7.59
C SER A 30 -10.30 -14.85 8.67
N LEU A 31 -10.84 -13.64 8.53
CA LEU A 31 -10.76 -12.59 9.55
C LEU A 31 -11.77 -12.79 10.67
N ASP A 32 -12.73 -13.70 10.51
CA ASP A 32 -13.69 -14.02 11.55
C ASP A 32 -13.13 -14.99 12.60
N THR A 33 -12.01 -15.67 12.31
CA THR A 33 -11.34 -16.57 13.26
C THR A 33 -10.10 -15.91 13.87
N ASP A 34 -9.86 -16.13 15.16
CA ASP A 34 -8.64 -15.64 15.84
C ASP A 34 -7.38 -16.17 15.16
N GLN A 35 -7.39 -17.45 14.76
CA GLN A 35 -6.27 -18.07 14.06
C GLN A 35 -5.97 -17.37 12.73
N GLY A 36 -6.99 -17.02 11.95
CA GLY A 36 -6.77 -16.35 10.67
C GLY A 36 -6.33 -14.89 10.85
N ARG A 37 -6.83 -14.21 11.90
CA ARG A 37 -6.35 -12.89 12.30
C ARG A 37 -4.89 -12.91 12.75
N ALA A 38 -4.50 -13.84 13.62
CA ALA A 38 -3.11 -14.01 14.06
C ALA A 38 -2.16 -14.33 12.89
N ARG A 39 -2.59 -15.17 11.94
CA ARG A 39 -1.82 -15.44 10.71
C ARG A 39 -1.65 -14.20 9.84
N LEU A 40 -2.71 -13.39 9.71
CA LEU A 40 -2.59 -12.11 8.99
C LEU A 40 -1.63 -11.17 9.72
N ASP A 41 -1.73 -11.09 11.04
CA ASP A 41 -0.87 -10.27 11.89
C ASP A 41 0.61 -10.65 11.75
N ASP A 42 0.93 -11.95 11.85
CA ASP A 42 2.28 -12.49 11.63
C ASP A 42 2.82 -12.17 10.23
N GLU A 43 1.96 -12.18 9.21
CA GLU A 43 2.37 -11.86 7.85
C GLU A 43 2.52 -10.36 7.61
N VAL A 44 1.75 -9.52 8.30
CA VAL A 44 1.81 -8.05 8.16
C VAL A 44 2.94 -7.50 9.01
N TRP A 45 3.12 -7.95 10.25
CA TRP A 45 4.09 -7.40 11.19
C TRP A 45 5.34 -8.29 11.35
N GLY A 46 5.36 -9.45 10.71
CA GLY A 46 6.36 -10.50 10.91
C GLY A 46 5.98 -11.41 12.08
N PRO A 47 6.40 -12.69 12.08
CA PRO A 47 6.13 -13.59 13.20
C PRO A 47 6.66 -12.99 14.48
N ASP A 48 5.84 -12.95 15.54
CA ASP A 48 6.11 -12.27 16.82
C ASP A 48 7.28 -12.88 17.64
N SER A 49 8.12 -13.67 16.98
CA SER A 49 9.45 -14.14 17.39
C SER A 49 10.39 -13.04 17.93
N ARG A 50 10.15 -11.75 17.63
CA ARG A 50 10.92 -10.62 18.19
C ARG A 50 10.39 -10.08 19.52
N ALA A 51 9.10 -10.16 19.84
CA ALA A 51 8.64 -9.95 21.22
C ALA A 51 9.20 -11.03 22.16
N ARG A 52 9.39 -12.26 21.65
CA ARG A 52 10.10 -13.36 22.34
C ARG A 52 11.62 -13.10 22.48
N LYS A 53 12.30 -12.51 21.49
CA LYS A 53 13.71 -12.08 21.61
C LYS A 53 13.90 -10.83 22.48
N LEU A 54 12.93 -9.91 22.53
CA LEU A 54 12.93 -8.72 23.41
C LEU A 54 12.87 -9.12 24.90
N ARG A 55 12.10 -10.14 25.28
CA ARG A 55 12.07 -10.67 26.66
C ARG A 55 13.29 -11.53 27.01
N GLN A 56 13.90 -12.21 26.05
CA GLN A 56 15.12 -13.00 26.28
C GLN A 56 16.41 -12.16 26.30
N ALA A 57 16.50 -11.08 25.50
CA ALA A 57 17.61 -10.14 25.57
C ALA A 57 17.52 -9.20 26.79
N ALA A 58 16.31 -8.85 27.25
CA ALA A 58 16.13 -8.19 28.54
C ALA A 58 16.65 -9.04 29.73
N ARG A 59 16.55 -10.38 29.64
CA ARG A 59 17.18 -11.35 30.57
C ARG A 59 18.71 -11.47 30.41
N ALA A 60 19.30 -10.97 29.32
CA ALA A 60 20.74 -11.02 29.05
C ALA A 60 21.47 -9.67 29.22
N GLY A 61 20.75 -8.53 29.17
CA GLY A 61 21.32 -7.18 29.26
C GLY A 61 21.21 -6.49 30.62
N ALA A 62 20.43 -7.01 31.57
CA ALA A 62 20.41 -6.53 32.96
C ALA A 62 21.66 -6.95 33.77
N GLY A 63 22.61 -7.66 33.14
CA GLY A 63 23.91 -8.03 33.71
C GLY A 63 25.03 -7.01 33.47
N GLY A 64 24.70 -5.72 33.33
CA GLY A 64 25.68 -4.64 33.18
C GLY A 64 26.17 -4.12 34.54
N GLY A 65 26.92 -4.94 35.28
CA GLY A 65 27.59 -4.53 36.50
C GLY A 65 29.03 -5.00 36.49
N THR A 66 29.91 -4.27 35.83
CA THR A 66 31.38 -4.16 36.08
C THR A 66 32.07 -3.47 34.90
N PHE A 67 32.17 -2.14 34.97
CA PHE A 67 33.26 -1.40 34.31
C PHE A 67 33.79 -0.37 35.31
N GLY A 68 34.37 -0.90 36.39
CA GLY A 68 35.12 -0.15 37.41
C GLY A 68 36.58 -0.58 37.40
N GLY A 69 37.23 -0.51 36.24
CA GLY A 69 38.58 -1.04 36.03
C GLY A 69 39.43 -0.23 35.07
N LEU A 70 39.26 1.10 35.04
CA LEU A 70 40.09 2.04 34.27
C LEU A 70 40.59 3.21 35.16
N LEU A 71 40.85 2.92 36.44
CA LEU A 71 41.55 3.80 37.38
C LEU A 71 42.81 3.13 37.94
N ASP A 72 43.53 2.38 37.09
CA ASP A 72 44.86 1.92 37.44
C ASP A 72 45.70 1.80 36.16
N GLY A 73 46.72 2.66 36.03
CA GLY A 73 47.69 2.56 34.93
C GLY A 73 48.29 3.86 34.42
N CYS A 74 49.01 4.58 35.30
CA CYS A 74 50.25 5.34 35.09
C CYS A 74 50.51 6.14 33.80
N GLY A 75 50.88 7.41 33.98
CA GLY A 75 51.63 8.18 32.98
C GLY A 75 51.95 9.58 33.48
N GLY A 76 52.89 9.68 34.42
CA GLY A 76 53.41 10.95 34.89
C GLY A 76 53.86 11.85 33.73
N LEU A 77 53.32 13.06 33.71
CA LEU A 77 53.98 14.21 33.11
C LEU A 77 54.27 15.17 34.26
N ASP A 78 55.50 15.03 34.74
CA ASP A 78 56.26 16.12 35.35
C ASP A 78 56.25 17.35 34.43
N GLY A 79 56.20 18.51 35.06
CA GLY A 79 56.74 19.73 34.45
C GLY A 79 55.74 20.64 33.73
N CYS A 80 54.86 21.28 34.48
CA CYS A 80 54.57 22.70 34.25
C CYS A 80 54.52 23.40 35.61
N ASP A 81 55.67 23.95 35.97
CA ASP A 81 55.89 24.91 37.04
C ASP A 81 54.97 26.13 36.82
N VAL A 82 53.81 26.16 37.48
CA VAL A 82 52.92 27.34 37.51
C VAL A 82 53.31 28.18 38.73
N GLY A 83 54.50 28.77 38.64
CA GLY A 83 54.79 30.01 39.34
C GLY A 83 54.00 31.13 38.67
N GLY A 84 52.78 31.41 39.13
CA GLY A 84 51.99 32.48 38.54
C GLY A 84 50.67 32.69 39.28
N ASP A 85 50.59 33.80 40.02
CA ASP A 85 49.42 34.58 40.39
C ASP A 85 48.09 33.82 40.62
N LEU A 86 47.51 33.92 41.82
CA LEU A 86 46.28 33.23 42.25
C LEU A 86 45.10 33.35 41.26
N GLY A 87 45.09 34.38 40.39
CA GLY A 87 44.11 34.53 39.31
C GLY A 87 44.21 33.49 38.18
N SER A 88 45.39 32.92 37.91
CA SER A 88 45.62 31.97 36.81
C SER A 88 45.10 30.56 37.11
N VAL A 89 45.23 30.10 38.36
CA VAL A 89 44.74 28.79 38.84
C VAL A 89 43.22 28.74 38.83
N VAL A 90 42.56 29.84 39.25
CA VAL A 90 41.10 29.94 39.24
C VAL A 90 40.56 29.91 37.81
N ALA A 91 41.23 30.59 36.87
CA ALA A 91 40.85 30.56 35.45
C ALA A 91 40.96 29.14 34.86
N GLY A 92 42.01 28.38 35.21
CA GLY A 92 42.17 26.99 34.79
C GLY A 92 41.05 26.08 35.29
N ILE A 93 40.66 26.20 36.57
CA ILE A 93 39.57 25.41 37.17
C ILE A 93 38.23 25.70 36.48
N VAL A 94 37.94 26.97 36.18
CA VAL A 94 36.68 27.35 35.50
C VAL A 94 36.60 26.72 34.11
N ILE A 95 37.69 26.69 33.34
CA ILE A 95 37.72 26.07 32.01
C ILE A 95 37.40 24.57 32.11
N VAL A 96 38.02 23.85 33.04
CA VAL A 96 37.77 22.42 33.25
C VAL A 96 36.30 22.16 33.60
N ILE A 97 35.71 22.98 34.48
CA ILE A 97 34.29 22.87 34.85
C ILE A 97 33.38 23.11 33.63
N VAL A 98 33.68 24.13 32.82
CA VAL A 98 32.89 24.43 31.60
C VAL A 98 32.96 23.25 30.62
N PHE A 99 34.14 22.70 30.37
CA PHE A 99 34.27 21.52 29.50
C PHE A 99 33.53 20.29 30.05
N ALA A 100 33.58 20.07 31.37
CA ALA A 100 32.82 18.99 32.01
C ALA A 100 31.30 19.17 31.82
N ILE A 101 30.78 20.39 31.98
CA ILE A 101 29.36 20.70 31.75
C ILE A 101 28.99 20.48 30.28
N VAL A 102 29.80 20.97 29.33
CA VAL A 102 29.58 20.78 27.89
C VAL A 102 29.56 19.30 27.54
N ALA A 103 30.48 18.50 28.08
CA ALA A 103 30.51 17.05 27.87
C ALA A 103 29.25 16.36 28.41
N VAL A 104 28.75 16.75 29.59
CA VAL A 104 27.51 16.22 30.17
C VAL A 104 26.29 16.57 29.32
N VAL A 105 26.19 17.81 28.84
CA VAL A 105 25.10 18.26 27.95
C VAL A 105 25.14 17.51 26.62
N LEU A 106 26.32 17.39 26.00
CA LEU A 106 26.50 16.65 24.75
C LEU A 106 26.11 15.18 24.91
N TYR A 107 26.53 14.53 25.99
CA TYR A 107 26.14 13.15 26.32
C TYR A 107 24.62 12.99 26.43
N TRP A 108 23.93 13.93 27.08
CA TRP A 108 22.47 13.90 27.19
C TRP A 108 21.76 14.07 25.84
N LEU A 109 22.25 14.99 25.01
CA LEU A 109 21.76 15.21 23.64
C LEU A 109 21.91 13.94 22.79
N VAL A 110 23.09 13.33 22.80
CA VAL A 110 23.36 12.08 22.08
C VAL A 110 22.46 10.96 22.59
N LYS A 111 22.29 10.81 23.91
CA LYS A 111 21.40 9.80 24.49
C LYS A 111 19.93 10.02 24.10
N MET A 112 19.47 11.27 24.02
CA MET A 112 18.12 11.61 23.58
C MET A 112 17.92 11.25 22.10
N ILE A 113 18.88 11.60 21.24
CA ILE A 113 18.84 11.25 19.82
C ILE A 113 18.85 9.73 19.65
N ILE A 114 19.72 9.00 20.37
CA ILE A 114 19.76 7.53 20.31
C ILE A 114 18.43 6.93 20.77
N ARG A 115 17.79 7.46 21.81
CA ARG A 115 16.47 7.00 22.25
C ARG A 115 15.42 7.21 21.17
N LEU A 116 15.37 8.39 20.57
CA LEU A 116 14.42 8.70 19.49
C LEU A 116 14.66 7.82 18.26
N VAL A 117 15.92 7.61 17.89
CA VAL A 117 16.30 6.76 16.75
C VAL A 117 16.00 5.29 17.04
N ARG A 118 16.32 4.78 18.24
CA ARG A 118 15.97 3.41 18.65
C ARG A 118 14.47 3.22 18.66
N GLU A 119 13.72 4.15 19.26
CA GLU A 119 12.26 4.07 19.25
C GLU A 119 11.68 4.13 17.83
N ALA A 120 12.30 4.88 16.92
CA ALA A 120 11.90 4.93 15.53
C ALA A 120 12.27 3.66 14.73
N LEU A 121 13.39 3.02 15.02
CA LEU A 121 13.89 1.81 14.35
C LEU A 121 13.27 0.52 14.93
N ASP A 122 12.96 0.51 16.22
CA ASP A 122 12.34 -0.63 16.93
C ASP A 122 10.83 -0.72 16.67
N ARG A 123 10.22 0.29 16.02
CA ARG A 123 8.84 0.22 15.55
C ARG A 123 8.72 -0.83 14.45
N PRO A 124 7.88 -1.86 14.62
CA PRO A 124 7.69 -2.87 13.58
C PRO A 124 7.16 -2.19 12.31
N VAL A 125 7.75 -2.51 11.17
CA VAL A 125 7.36 -1.96 9.87
C VAL A 125 6.41 -2.95 9.22
N PRO A 126 5.18 -2.54 8.85
CA PRO A 126 4.25 -3.46 8.24
C PRO A 126 4.66 -3.83 6.81
N HIS A 127 4.59 -5.11 6.52
CA HIS A 127 4.80 -5.72 5.22
C HIS A 127 3.51 -5.64 4.39
N GLY A 128 3.61 -5.03 3.22
CA GLY A 128 2.55 -5.03 2.22
C GLY A 128 2.38 -6.38 1.53
N ALA A 129 1.52 -6.43 0.50
CA ALA A 129 1.42 -7.60 -0.35
C ALA A 129 2.77 -7.96 -0.98
N LEU A 130 3.23 -9.19 -0.77
CA LEU A 130 4.45 -9.73 -1.36
C LEU A 130 4.32 -9.92 -2.88
N LEU A 131 3.09 -10.09 -3.36
CA LEU A 131 2.79 -10.35 -4.76
C LEU A 131 1.93 -9.23 -5.37
N PRO A 132 2.17 -8.86 -6.64
CA PRO A 132 1.32 -7.91 -7.34
C PRO A 132 -0.09 -8.47 -7.49
N ALA A 133 -1.06 -7.58 -7.69
CA ALA A 133 -2.44 -7.98 -7.95
C ALA A 133 -2.46 -9.01 -9.09
N PRO A 134 -3.19 -10.12 -8.97
CA PRO A 134 -3.22 -11.13 -10.02
C PRO A 134 -3.67 -10.53 -11.35
N GLY A 135 -2.79 -10.66 -12.34
CA GLY A 135 -3.12 -10.56 -13.75
C GLY A 135 -3.00 -11.97 -14.35
N ARG A 136 -3.97 -12.41 -15.14
CA ARG A 136 -3.80 -13.65 -15.91
C ARG A 136 -2.98 -13.35 -17.16
N ARG A 137 -1.84 -14.03 -17.30
CA ARG A 137 -0.87 -13.78 -18.38
C ARG A 137 -1.28 -14.26 -19.78
N ASN A 138 -2.27 -15.14 -19.93
CA ASN A 138 -2.53 -15.83 -21.22
C ASN A 138 -4.03 -15.89 -21.61
N LYS A 139 -4.80 -14.81 -21.44
CA LYS A 139 -6.22 -14.80 -21.86
C LYS A 139 -6.44 -13.98 -23.12
N LYS A 140 -7.45 -14.36 -23.91
CA LYS A 140 -7.91 -13.57 -25.04
C LYS A 140 -8.31 -12.19 -24.53
N ARG A 141 -7.84 -11.17 -25.24
CA ARG A 141 -8.15 -9.77 -24.96
C ARG A 141 -9.30 -9.35 -25.85
N VAL A 142 -10.34 -8.82 -25.22
CA VAL A 142 -11.48 -8.21 -25.92
C VAL A 142 -11.59 -6.77 -25.45
N SER A 143 -11.55 -5.82 -26.38
CA SER A 143 -11.58 -4.39 -26.10
C SER A 143 -12.96 -3.80 -26.39
N GLY A 144 -13.37 -2.82 -25.59
CA GLY A 144 -14.64 -2.13 -25.79
C GLY A 144 -14.83 -0.92 -24.87
N VAL A 145 -16.01 -0.32 -24.95
CA VAL A 145 -16.42 0.86 -24.18
C VAL A 145 -17.58 0.49 -23.26
N VAL A 146 -17.49 0.88 -22.00
CA VAL A 146 -18.56 0.65 -21.02
C VAL A 146 -19.75 1.55 -21.38
N ARG A 147 -20.92 0.95 -21.64
CA ARG A 147 -22.15 1.69 -21.95
C ARG A 147 -22.96 2.01 -20.70
N GLY A 148 -23.05 1.05 -19.79
CA GLY A 148 -23.91 1.16 -18.62
C GLY A 148 -23.81 -0.08 -17.74
N GLY A 149 -24.65 -0.12 -16.71
CA GLY A 149 -24.67 -1.22 -15.77
C GLY A 149 -25.30 -0.88 -14.43
N THR A 150 -25.19 -1.83 -13.52
CA THR A 150 -25.64 -1.68 -12.13
C THR A 150 -24.56 -0.98 -11.31
N ARG A 151 -24.91 0.10 -10.61
CA ARG A 151 -23.99 0.80 -9.72
C ARG A 151 -23.72 0.00 -8.45
N VAL A 152 -22.48 0.07 -7.95
CA VAL A 152 -22.02 -0.61 -6.73
C VAL A 152 -21.64 0.44 -5.69
N PRO A 153 -22.00 0.26 -4.40
CA PRO A 153 -21.57 1.16 -3.36
C PRO A 153 -20.04 1.17 -3.21
N SER A 154 -19.44 2.35 -3.16
CA SER A 154 -18.01 2.52 -2.92
C SER A 154 -17.69 2.39 -1.42
N PRO A 155 -16.64 1.63 -1.03
CA PRO A 155 -16.27 1.47 0.38
C PRO A 155 -15.85 2.80 1.07
N TRP A 156 -15.27 3.73 0.31
CA TRP A 156 -14.81 5.04 0.81
C TRP A 156 -15.88 6.14 0.72
N GLY A 157 -17.12 5.79 0.33
CA GLY A 157 -18.20 6.75 0.15
C GLY A 157 -18.10 7.58 -1.13
N GLY A 158 -19.04 8.53 -1.29
CA GLY A 158 -19.16 9.38 -2.47
C GLY A 158 -20.02 8.78 -3.59
N SER A 159 -19.52 8.80 -4.83
CA SER A 159 -20.24 8.29 -5.99
C SER A 159 -20.34 6.76 -5.97
N ALA A 160 -21.44 6.23 -6.50
CA ALA A 160 -21.62 4.78 -6.70
C ALA A 160 -21.20 4.42 -8.13
N PRO A 161 -19.96 4.01 -8.39
CA PRO A 161 -19.50 3.68 -9.74
C PRO A 161 -20.12 2.38 -10.25
N LEU A 162 -19.96 2.08 -11.54
CA LEU A 162 -20.34 0.76 -12.08
C LEU A 162 -19.43 -0.36 -11.57
N GLY A 163 -18.21 -0.01 -11.15
CA GLY A 163 -17.28 -0.91 -10.50
C GLY A 163 -16.07 -0.17 -9.94
N TYR A 164 -15.27 -0.85 -9.13
CA TYR A 164 -14.06 -0.30 -8.56
C TYR A 164 -12.95 -1.33 -8.36
N ALA A 165 -11.71 -0.83 -8.31
CA ALA A 165 -10.62 -1.42 -7.56
C ALA A 165 -10.16 -0.45 -6.47
N LEU A 166 -9.86 -1.00 -5.30
CA LEU A 166 -9.38 -0.29 -4.12
C LEU A 166 -8.12 -0.99 -3.61
N ALA A 167 -7.10 -0.22 -3.30
CA ALA A 167 -5.91 -0.67 -2.62
C ALA A 167 -5.62 0.25 -1.43
N LEU A 168 -5.42 -0.36 -0.26
CA LEU A 168 -5.05 0.32 0.96
C LEU A 168 -3.54 0.18 1.19
N PHE A 169 -2.89 1.24 1.63
CA PHE A 169 -1.44 1.34 1.81
C PHE A 169 -1.06 1.84 3.21
N ALA A 170 0.09 1.38 3.68
CA ALA A 170 0.72 1.82 4.93
C ALA A 170 1.76 2.95 4.68
N LYS A 171 2.05 3.78 5.71
CA LYS A 171 2.88 5.00 5.63
C LYS A 171 4.31 4.81 5.10
N ARG A 172 4.89 3.62 5.18
CA ARG A 172 6.31 3.38 4.86
C ARG A 172 6.54 1.96 4.36
N VAL A 173 6.15 1.69 3.13
CA VAL A 173 6.64 0.50 2.43
C VAL A 173 7.61 0.99 1.36
N VAL A 174 8.91 1.00 1.67
CA VAL A 174 9.94 1.04 0.62
C VAL A 174 9.82 -0.31 -0.11
N GLY A 175 9.35 -0.31 -1.35
CA GLY A 175 8.88 -1.53 -2.05
C GLY A 175 7.37 -1.79 -1.96
N GLY A 176 6.61 -0.90 -1.32
CA GLY A 176 5.29 -0.40 -1.75
C GLY A 176 4.04 -1.29 -1.78
N GLY A 177 4.06 -2.55 -1.34
CA GLY A 177 2.88 -3.43 -1.45
C GLY A 177 1.62 -2.89 -0.76
N ALA A 178 0.44 -3.06 -1.37
CA ALA A 178 -0.84 -2.76 -0.73
C ALA A 178 -1.08 -3.71 0.46
N VAL A 179 -1.53 -3.20 1.61
CA VAL A 179 -1.86 -4.02 2.79
C VAL A 179 -3.20 -4.74 2.64
N LEU A 180 -4.10 -4.19 1.83
CA LEU A 180 -5.38 -4.79 1.50
C LEU A 180 -5.82 -4.33 0.10
N ARG A 181 -6.43 -5.23 -0.66
CA ARG A 181 -6.98 -4.97 -1.99
C ARG A 181 -8.39 -5.52 -2.07
N ASP A 182 -9.27 -4.76 -2.70
CA ASP A 182 -10.60 -5.20 -3.06
C ASP A 182 -10.95 -4.72 -4.46
N ALA A 183 -11.75 -5.48 -5.18
CA ALA A 183 -12.23 -5.07 -6.49
C ALA A 183 -13.56 -5.75 -6.80
N MET A 184 -14.51 -4.97 -7.27
CA MET A 184 -15.87 -5.39 -7.50
C MET A 184 -16.47 -4.64 -8.69
N VAL A 185 -17.30 -5.32 -9.45
CA VAL A 185 -18.09 -4.74 -10.52
C VAL A 185 -19.56 -5.07 -10.31
N GLY A 186 -20.42 -4.15 -10.70
CA GLY A 186 -21.81 -4.46 -10.92
C GLY A 186 -21.97 -5.25 -12.21
N GLU A 187 -23.21 -5.47 -12.61
CA GLU A 187 -23.46 -5.94 -13.97
C GLU A 187 -23.02 -4.85 -14.94
N LEU A 188 -22.10 -5.14 -15.86
CA LEU A 188 -21.59 -4.17 -16.83
C LEU A 188 -21.99 -4.58 -18.24
N GLU A 189 -22.43 -3.60 -19.02
CA GLU A 189 -22.59 -3.73 -20.46
C GLU A 189 -21.42 -3.04 -21.17
N VAL A 190 -20.64 -3.82 -21.92
CA VAL A 190 -19.50 -3.33 -22.69
C VAL A 190 -19.80 -3.52 -24.17
N ALA A 191 -19.82 -2.42 -24.92
CA ALA A 191 -19.87 -2.47 -26.37
C ALA A 191 -18.47 -2.75 -26.89
N LEU A 192 -18.29 -3.92 -27.52
CA LEU A 192 -17.01 -4.37 -28.03
C LEU A 192 -16.66 -3.64 -29.34
N ASP A 193 -15.36 -3.53 -29.61
CA ASP A 193 -14.86 -2.86 -30.83
C ASP A 193 -15.29 -3.59 -32.13
N ASP A 194 -15.72 -4.86 -32.03
CA ASP A 194 -16.24 -5.66 -33.15
C ASP A 194 -17.76 -5.52 -33.37
N GLY A 195 -18.43 -4.62 -32.64
CA GLY A 195 -19.86 -4.36 -32.73
C GLY A 195 -20.74 -5.29 -31.89
N ARG A 196 -20.17 -6.29 -31.20
CA ARG A 196 -20.92 -7.15 -30.27
C ARG A 196 -21.09 -6.47 -28.90
N VAL A 197 -22.01 -7.01 -28.10
CA VAL A 197 -22.20 -6.60 -26.71
C VAL A 197 -21.73 -7.72 -25.79
N MET A 198 -20.93 -7.35 -24.80
CA MET A 198 -20.49 -8.24 -23.74
C MET A 198 -21.12 -7.81 -22.41
N ARG A 199 -21.73 -8.77 -21.71
CA ARG A 199 -22.27 -8.57 -20.36
C ARG A 199 -21.36 -9.20 -19.33
N VAL A 200 -20.74 -8.37 -18.50
CA VAL A 200 -19.94 -8.83 -17.35
C VAL A 200 -20.89 -8.97 -16.16
N PRO A 201 -21.02 -10.17 -15.56
CA PRO A 201 -21.91 -10.36 -14.42
C PRO A 201 -21.42 -9.59 -13.21
N ALA A 202 -22.37 -9.16 -12.37
CA ALA A 202 -22.05 -8.53 -11.10
C ALA A 202 -21.25 -9.48 -10.21
N GLY A 203 -20.27 -8.93 -9.50
CA GLY A 203 -19.47 -9.68 -8.56
C GLY A 203 -18.03 -9.21 -8.55
N ARG A 204 -17.15 -10.14 -8.19
CA ARG A 204 -15.74 -9.86 -8.07
C ARG A 204 -15.08 -9.81 -9.44
N ALA A 205 -14.22 -8.83 -9.63
CA ALA A 205 -13.38 -8.68 -10.82
C ALA A 205 -12.01 -8.18 -10.38
N TRP A 206 -11.00 -8.35 -11.24
CA TRP A 206 -9.74 -7.65 -11.08
C TRP A 206 -9.76 -6.43 -11.97
N VAL A 207 -9.59 -5.25 -11.40
CA VAL A 207 -9.50 -4.01 -12.18
C VAL A 207 -8.08 -3.49 -12.12
N HIS A 208 -7.44 -3.40 -13.27
CA HIS A 208 -6.09 -2.87 -13.45
C HIS A 208 -6.16 -1.51 -14.13
N GLY A 209 -5.32 -0.61 -13.67
CA GLY A 209 -5.21 0.76 -14.18
C GLY A 209 -4.55 1.64 -13.14
N THR A 210 -4.47 2.94 -13.42
CA THR A 210 -3.87 3.91 -12.50
C THR A 210 -4.82 4.16 -11.34
N LEU A 211 -4.39 3.78 -10.12
CA LEU A 211 -5.14 4.04 -8.89
C LEU A 211 -4.88 5.48 -8.43
N GLY A 212 -5.93 6.29 -8.36
CA GLY A 212 -5.87 7.65 -7.83
C GLY A 212 -6.06 7.67 -6.31
N PRO A 213 -5.52 8.68 -5.59
CA PRO A 213 -5.79 8.83 -4.16
C PRO A 213 -7.28 9.05 -3.91
N VAL A 214 -7.81 8.48 -2.83
CA VAL A 214 -9.17 8.73 -2.35
C VAL A 214 -9.14 9.07 -0.86
N ASP A 215 -9.99 10.01 -0.47
CA ASP A 215 -10.19 10.36 0.93
C ASP A 215 -10.96 9.25 1.65
N GLY A 216 -10.89 9.24 2.99
CA GLY A 216 -11.66 8.29 3.79
C GLY A 216 -11.07 6.87 3.85
N ALA A 217 -9.74 6.73 3.88
CA ALA A 217 -9.10 5.41 3.99
C ALA A 217 -9.57 4.57 5.21
N SER A 218 -9.79 5.23 6.36
CA SER A 218 -10.35 4.58 7.56
C SER A 218 -11.79 4.11 7.36
N GLN A 219 -12.61 4.91 6.66
CA GLN A 219 -13.98 4.55 6.31
C GLN A 219 -14.00 3.37 5.33
N ALA A 220 -13.13 3.38 4.33
CA ALA A 220 -12.95 2.29 3.39
C ALA A 220 -12.59 0.98 4.11
N LEU A 221 -11.66 1.04 5.05
CA LEU A 221 -11.30 -0.12 5.87
C LEU A 221 -12.48 -0.62 6.71
N ALA A 222 -13.18 0.28 7.41
CA ALA A 222 -14.32 -0.07 8.24
C ALA A 222 -15.47 -0.68 7.42
N SER A 223 -15.71 -0.18 6.20
CA SER A 223 -16.70 -0.76 5.29
C SER A 223 -16.35 -2.19 4.84
N LEU A 224 -15.06 -2.46 4.61
CA LEU A 224 -14.59 -3.75 4.12
C LEU A 224 -14.46 -4.81 5.21
N VAL A 225 -13.76 -4.47 6.30
CA VAL A 225 -13.39 -5.40 7.37
C VAL A 225 -14.35 -5.31 8.55
N GLY A 226 -15.10 -4.21 8.70
CA GLY A 226 -15.98 -3.95 9.85
C GLY A 226 -15.22 -3.44 11.09
N GLU A 227 -15.95 -3.34 12.21
CA GLU A 227 -15.37 -3.11 13.54
C GLU A 227 -14.69 -4.42 13.99
N GLY A 228 -13.39 -4.37 14.26
CA GLY A 228 -12.58 -5.58 14.57
C GLY A 228 -11.16 -5.60 13.99
N ASP A 229 -10.61 -4.46 13.57
CA ASP A 229 -9.21 -4.32 13.11
C ASP A 229 -8.22 -4.28 14.29
N GLU A 230 -8.39 -5.17 15.26
CA GLU A 230 -7.48 -5.34 16.40
C GLU A 230 -6.72 -6.65 16.25
N GLY A 231 -5.41 -6.53 16.18
CA GLY A 231 -4.45 -7.64 16.18
C GLY A 231 -3.84 -7.86 17.56
N GLU A 232 -2.83 -8.71 17.63
CA GLU A 232 -2.18 -9.01 18.90
C GLU A 232 -1.45 -7.78 19.48
N GLY A 233 -1.50 -7.63 20.80
CA GLY A 233 -0.83 -6.52 21.50
C GLY A 233 -1.38 -5.13 21.20
N GLY A 234 -2.64 -5.02 20.75
CA GLY A 234 -3.32 -3.74 20.47
C GLY A 234 -2.88 -3.06 19.18
N ARG A 235 -2.17 -3.77 18.30
CA ARG A 235 -1.80 -3.28 16.96
C ARG A 235 -2.97 -3.45 16.00
N LYS A 236 -2.97 -2.70 14.89
CA LYS A 236 -3.96 -2.88 13.82
C LYS A 236 -3.57 -4.04 12.91
N LEU A 237 -4.52 -4.91 12.56
CA LEU A 237 -4.28 -6.00 11.60
C LEU A 237 -3.95 -5.43 10.21
N VAL A 238 -4.65 -4.37 9.83
CA VAL A 238 -4.46 -3.67 8.56
C VAL A 238 -4.05 -2.22 8.82
N PRO A 239 -2.74 -1.92 8.89
CA PRO A 239 -2.26 -0.57 9.15
C PRO A 239 -2.45 0.34 7.93
N VAL A 240 -3.63 0.91 7.80
CA VAL A 240 -3.99 1.81 6.70
C VAL A 240 -3.62 3.25 7.05
N LYS A 241 -3.02 3.94 6.08
CA LYS A 241 -2.87 5.40 6.09
C LYS A 241 -3.42 6.04 4.84
N GLU A 242 -3.25 5.39 3.69
CA GLU A 242 -3.65 5.93 2.39
C GLU A 242 -4.51 4.90 1.67
N ALA A 243 -5.55 5.39 0.98
CA ALA A 243 -6.38 4.60 0.10
C ALA A 243 -6.20 5.12 -1.32
N ARG A 244 -6.08 4.21 -2.28
CA ARG A 244 -6.11 4.55 -3.70
C ARG A 244 -7.13 3.69 -4.40
N ALA A 245 -7.93 4.29 -5.27
CA ALA A 245 -8.98 3.62 -5.97
C ALA A 245 -9.00 3.96 -7.47
N LEU A 246 -9.64 3.09 -8.22
CA LEU A 246 -9.96 3.25 -9.63
C LEU A 246 -11.44 2.90 -9.77
N THR A 247 -12.22 3.83 -10.30
CA THR A 247 -13.65 3.64 -10.59
C THR A 247 -13.87 3.40 -12.08
N ILE A 248 -14.89 2.60 -12.39
CA ILE A 248 -15.39 2.38 -13.75
C ILE A 248 -16.70 3.15 -13.91
N GLU A 249 -16.76 4.01 -14.91
CA GLU A 249 -17.94 4.80 -15.27
C GLU A 249 -18.35 4.54 -16.74
N PRO A 250 -19.59 4.91 -17.14
CA PRO A 250 -19.98 4.92 -18.54
C PRO A 250 -19.00 5.76 -19.39
N GLY A 251 -18.64 5.26 -20.57
CA GLY A 251 -17.70 5.88 -21.49
C GLY A 251 -16.23 5.47 -21.28
N ASP A 252 -15.89 4.80 -20.18
CA ASP A 252 -14.54 4.30 -19.97
C ASP A 252 -14.21 3.18 -20.98
N ARG A 253 -12.98 3.22 -21.51
CA ARG A 253 -12.48 2.14 -22.38
C ARG A 253 -11.88 1.03 -21.54
N VAL A 254 -12.28 -0.21 -21.80
CA VAL A 254 -11.88 -1.39 -21.03
C VAL A 254 -11.36 -2.51 -21.93
N ASP A 255 -10.26 -3.12 -21.52
CA ASP A 255 -9.79 -4.39 -22.07
C ASP A 255 -10.19 -5.50 -21.11
N VAL A 256 -10.99 -6.45 -21.57
CA VAL A 256 -11.46 -7.58 -20.79
C VAL A 256 -10.63 -8.81 -21.14
N LEU A 257 -9.92 -9.32 -20.14
CA LEU A 257 -9.04 -10.48 -20.23
C LEU A 257 -9.75 -11.67 -19.57
N CYS A 258 -10.60 -12.34 -20.33
CA CYS A 258 -11.40 -13.48 -19.86
C CYS A 258 -11.42 -14.61 -20.89
N GLU A 259 -11.85 -15.78 -20.44
CA GLU A 259 -12.42 -16.75 -21.39
C GLU A 259 -13.87 -16.30 -21.61
N VAL A 260 -14.38 -16.49 -22.82
CA VAL A 260 -15.68 -15.97 -23.23
C VAL A 260 -16.57 -17.11 -23.67
N GLU A 261 -17.81 -17.10 -23.18
CA GLU A 261 -18.89 -17.95 -23.67
C GLU A 261 -19.90 -17.07 -24.40
N THR A 262 -20.45 -17.58 -25.50
CA THR A 262 -21.54 -16.91 -26.20
C THR A 262 -22.85 -17.51 -25.71
N ARG A 263 -23.72 -16.69 -25.11
CA ARG A 263 -25.07 -17.10 -24.71
C ARG A 263 -26.11 -16.44 -25.61
N ALA A 264 -27.22 -17.13 -25.82
CA ALA A 264 -28.38 -16.52 -26.46
C ALA A 264 -28.90 -15.39 -25.56
N ASP A 265 -29.20 -14.23 -26.15
CA ASP A 265 -29.78 -13.11 -25.42
C ASP A 265 -31.25 -13.38 -25.14
N ALA A 266 -31.59 -13.65 -23.87
CA ALA A 266 -32.98 -13.86 -23.46
C ALA A 266 -33.83 -12.59 -23.63
N ALA A 267 -33.23 -11.40 -23.65
CA ALA A 267 -33.94 -10.14 -23.83
C ALA A 267 -34.34 -9.88 -25.29
N GLN A 268 -33.76 -10.61 -26.26
CA GLN A 268 -33.99 -10.42 -27.70
C GLN A 268 -34.70 -11.60 -28.37
N ALA A 269 -35.33 -12.48 -27.58
CA ALA A 269 -35.93 -13.75 -28.03
C ALA A 269 -37.09 -13.66 -29.05
N GLY A 270 -37.36 -12.50 -29.66
CA GLY A 270 -38.45 -12.27 -30.61
C GLY A 270 -38.08 -11.63 -31.96
N ALA A 271 -36.81 -11.24 -32.19
CA ALA A 271 -36.43 -10.52 -33.42
C ALA A 271 -35.68 -11.42 -34.42
N TYR A 272 -36.34 -11.72 -35.56
CA TYR A 272 -35.90 -12.66 -36.62
C TYR A 272 -34.51 -12.37 -37.26
N ARG A 273 -33.85 -11.25 -36.92
CA ARG A 273 -32.52 -10.87 -37.46
C ARG A 273 -31.49 -10.43 -36.41
N GLN A 274 -31.75 -10.61 -35.11
CA GLN A 274 -30.87 -10.10 -34.04
C GLN A 274 -30.37 -11.16 -33.06
N ASN A 275 -30.15 -12.40 -33.50
CA ASN A 275 -29.49 -13.43 -32.69
C ASN A 275 -27.96 -13.20 -32.59
N ALA A 276 -27.52 -11.97 -32.36
CA ALA A 276 -26.13 -11.70 -32.00
C ALA A 276 -25.98 -12.15 -30.54
N GLY A 277 -25.47 -13.37 -30.33
CA GLY A 277 -25.29 -13.91 -28.99
C GLY A 277 -24.48 -12.96 -28.10
N VAL A 278 -24.95 -12.77 -26.87
CA VAL A 278 -24.26 -11.95 -25.88
C VAL A 278 -23.04 -12.71 -25.39
N VAL A 279 -21.91 -12.01 -25.37
CA VAL A 279 -20.67 -12.57 -24.87
C VAL A 279 -20.64 -12.41 -23.34
N VAL A 280 -20.39 -13.49 -22.61
CA VAL A 280 -20.31 -13.49 -21.15
C VAL A 280 -18.95 -14.05 -20.74
N PRO A 281 -18.20 -13.37 -19.85
CA PRO A 281 -16.92 -13.87 -19.35
C PRO A 281 -17.13 -15.06 -18.42
N THR A 282 -16.24 -16.06 -18.50
CA THR A 282 -16.20 -17.18 -17.56
C THR A 282 -15.15 -16.99 -16.47
N GLY A 283 -15.54 -17.32 -15.24
CA GLY A 283 -14.74 -17.12 -14.03
C GLY A 283 -14.61 -15.63 -13.65
N VAL A 284 -13.58 -15.31 -12.85
CA VAL A 284 -13.33 -13.92 -12.40
C VAL A 284 -12.72 -13.11 -13.56
N PRO A 285 -13.41 -12.09 -14.09
CA PRO A 285 -12.91 -11.28 -15.18
C PRO A 285 -11.78 -10.36 -14.70
N VAL A 286 -10.84 -10.09 -15.61
CA VAL A 286 -9.78 -9.10 -15.40
C VAL A 286 -10.01 -7.96 -16.38
N LEU A 287 -10.31 -6.78 -15.86
CA LEU A 287 -10.59 -5.56 -16.61
C LEU A 287 -9.38 -4.64 -16.52
N ARG A 288 -8.83 -4.21 -17.66
CA ARG A 288 -7.84 -3.13 -17.72
C ARG A 288 -8.54 -1.87 -18.19
N VAL A 289 -8.65 -0.87 -17.32
CA VAL A 289 -9.34 0.38 -17.61
C VAL A 289 -8.33 1.37 -18.17
N ARG A 290 -8.66 1.95 -19.32
CA ARG A 290 -7.94 3.08 -19.90
C ARG A 290 -8.84 4.29 -19.77
N LYS A 291 -8.60 5.10 -18.74
CA LYS A 291 -9.26 6.39 -18.64
C LYS A 291 -8.74 7.26 -19.79
N ALA A 292 -9.66 7.92 -20.50
CA ALA A 292 -9.25 8.98 -21.40
C ALA A 292 -8.43 9.99 -20.58
N LYS A 293 -7.26 10.42 -21.09
CA LYS A 293 -6.59 11.60 -20.53
C LYS A 293 -7.66 12.69 -20.55
N VAL A 294 -8.10 13.14 -19.38
CA VAL A 294 -8.80 14.41 -19.29
C VAL A 294 -7.73 15.41 -19.68
N ASP A 295 -7.69 15.77 -20.96
CA ASP A 295 -7.00 16.98 -21.37
C ASP A 295 -7.58 18.05 -20.47
N ARG A 296 -6.77 18.55 -19.54
CA ARG A 296 -7.10 19.75 -18.81
C ARG A 296 -7.13 20.83 -19.87
N VAL A 297 -8.30 21.02 -20.49
CA VAL A 297 -8.63 22.25 -21.19
C VAL A 297 -8.48 23.31 -20.11
N ARG A 298 -7.32 23.97 -20.11
CA ARG A 298 -7.17 25.26 -19.45
C ARG A 298 -8.21 26.13 -20.13
N VAL A 299 -9.37 26.26 -19.49
CA VAL A 299 -10.22 27.41 -19.74
C VAL A 299 -9.41 28.57 -19.21
N SER A 300 -8.60 29.13 -20.10
CA SER A 300 -8.01 30.44 -19.92
C SER A 300 -9.19 31.38 -19.82
N VAL A 301 -9.55 31.76 -18.60
CA VAL A 301 -10.31 32.97 -18.38
C VAL A 301 -9.38 34.08 -18.83
N GLU A 302 -9.65 34.67 -19.99
CA GLU A 302 -9.04 35.93 -20.40
C GLU A 302 -9.33 36.95 -19.30
N GLY A 303 -8.26 37.48 -18.72
CA GLY A 303 -8.29 38.37 -17.57
C GLY A 303 -6.89 38.62 -17.06
N ASP A 304 -6.13 39.36 -17.86
CA ASP A 304 -4.99 40.24 -17.54
C ASP A 304 -4.16 39.97 -16.27
N GLY A 305 -2.85 39.72 -16.48
CA GLY A 305 -1.83 40.03 -15.48
C GLY A 305 -0.71 39.01 -15.36
N GLU A 306 0.32 39.17 -16.20
CA GLU A 306 1.74 38.79 -16.02
C GLU A 306 2.11 37.34 -15.64
N ALA A 307 2.85 36.72 -16.56
CA ALA A 307 3.83 35.67 -16.31
C ALA A 307 5.02 35.91 -17.27
N PRO A 308 6.19 35.22 -17.15
CA PRO A 308 6.68 34.34 -16.08
C PRO A 308 8.19 34.52 -15.74
N GLU A 309 8.66 33.84 -14.70
CA GLU A 309 9.97 33.12 -14.60
C GLU A 309 10.00 32.48 -13.18
N SER A 310 10.30 31.21 -12.91
CA SER A 310 11.09 30.20 -13.60
C SER A 310 10.66 28.78 -13.16
N LEU A 311 10.89 27.85 -14.08
CA LEU A 311 10.57 26.42 -14.07
C LEU A 311 11.65 25.60 -13.38
N ALA A 312 11.25 24.60 -12.58
CA ALA A 312 11.93 23.30 -12.49
C ALA A 312 10.97 22.24 -11.92
N ALA A 313 10.07 21.75 -12.76
CA ALA A 313 9.33 20.52 -12.51
C ALA A 313 10.11 19.35 -13.12
N THR A 314 10.72 18.54 -12.26
CA THR A 314 11.38 17.29 -12.67
C THR A 314 10.32 16.30 -13.15
N GLN A 315 10.28 16.06 -14.46
CA GLN A 315 9.58 14.95 -15.10
C GLN A 315 10.39 13.66 -14.89
N LEU A 316 9.90 12.76 -14.04
CA LEU A 316 10.34 11.36 -13.90
C LEU A 316 9.12 10.56 -13.42
N GLY A 317 8.62 9.51 -14.06
CA GLY A 317 8.95 8.91 -15.35
C GLY A 317 7.77 8.05 -15.80
N ASP A 318 7.50 8.09 -17.10
CA ASP A 318 6.53 7.22 -17.79
C ASP A 318 7.25 6.37 -18.87
N GLU A 319 8.60 6.35 -18.88
CA GLU A 319 9.40 5.67 -19.92
C GLU A 319 9.96 4.30 -19.53
N VAL A 320 9.74 3.81 -18.30
CA VAL A 320 10.41 2.58 -17.84
C VAL A 320 9.69 1.30 -18.31
N ASP A 321 8.37 1.34 -18.50
CA ASP A 321 7.60 0.14 -18.88
C ASP A 321 7.73 -0.20 -20.38
N ASP A 322 7.87 0.78 -21.27
CA ASP A 322 7.98 0.53 -22.72
C ASP A 322 9.38 0.04 -23.15
N VAL A 323 10.43 0.41 -22.41
CA VAL A 323 11.81 0.00 -22.72
C VAL A 323 12.06 -1.47 -22.34
N GLU A 324 11.40 -1.99 -21.30
CA GLU A 324 11.54 -3.40 -20.92
C GLU A 324 10.80 -4.35 -21.87
N GLU A 325 9.72 -3.87 -22.51
CA GLU A 325 8.97 -4.64 -23.52
C GLU A 325 9.73 -4.70 -24.86
N GLN A 326 10.41 -3.61 -25.26
CA GLN A 326 11.25 -3.61 -26.47
C GLN A 326 12.53 -4.45 -26.33
N ARG A 327 13.11 -4.59 -25.12
CA ARG A 327 14.28 -5.46 -24.89
C ARG A 327 13.97 -6.95 -24.92
N ARG A 328 12.71 -7.36 -24.74
CA ARG A 328 12.31 -8.78 -24.79
C ARG A 328 11.86 -9.25 -26.18
N ALA A 329 11.71 -8.32 -27.12
CA ALA A 329 11.33 -8.59 -28.50
C ALA A 329 12.52 -8.67 -29.48
N ARG A 330 13.76 -8.51 -28.98
CA ARG A 330 15.01 -8.79 -29.70
C ARG A 330 15.66 -10.04 -29.12
#